data_AF-A0A7S1VCD7-F1
#
_entry.id   AF-A0A7S1VCD7-F1
#
_cell.length_a   1.000
_cell.length_b   1.000
_cell.length_c   1.000
_cell.angle_alpha   90.00
_cell.angle_beta   90.00
_cell.angle_gamma   90.00
#
_symmetry.space_group_name_H-M   'P 1'
#
loop_
_entity.id
_entity.type
_entity.pdbx_description
1 polymer ?
#
loop_
_entity_poly.entity_id
_entity_poly.type
_entity_poly.pdbx_seq_one_letter_code
_entity_poly.pdbx_strand_id
1 'polypeptide(L)'
;MAKKPLLFRGSFPEVPVSKLAVSDNDDGGSSTSAHASGKGLIGTVLEAYNGHLHLQLRPDDIWISILLQFSNYANGRSESLRSKFVSHAGKMGLKVSSIGTLETVDFGALSMAMMNEISNNLKDPTLQEWFLPGFSTTTAADNVTAAATVMATMQQYFSYEFGILCGIPLVTLLGSVED
;
A
#
# COMPACT_ATOMS: atom_id res chain seq x y z
N MET A 1 -6.87 -27.04 -5.19
CA MET A 1 -8.34 -27.11 -5.06
C MET A 1 -8.82 -25.85 -4.36
N ALA A 2 -9.38 -24.89 -5.11
CA ALA A 2 -9.89 -23.64 -4.54
C ALA A 2 -11.23 -23.88 -3.83
N LYS A 3 -11.34 -23.47 -2.56
CA LYS A 3 -12.60 -23.51 -1.80
C LYS A 3 -13.55 -22.46 -2.38
N LYS A 4 -14.71 -22.93 -2.83
CA LYS A 4 -15.82 -22.11 -3.33
C LYS A 4 -16.35 -21.23 -2.18
N PRO A 5 -16.49 -19.91 -2.34
CA PRO A 5 -17.11 -19.06 -1.33
C PRO A 5 -18.60 -19.41 -1.18
N LEU A 6 -19.09 -19.33 0.06
CA LEU A 6 -20.52 -19.47 0.39
C LEU A 6 -21.27 -18.23 -0.09
N LEU A 7 -21.66 -18.23 -1.36
CA LEU A 7 -22.57 -17.23 -1.92
C LEU A 7 -24.01 -17.60 -1.54
N PHE A 8 -24.65 -16.78 -0.71
CA PHE A 8 -26.12 -16.72 -0.69
C PHE A 8 -26.57 -16.21 -2.06
N ARG A 9 -27.25 -17.07 -2.83
CA ARG A 9 -27.68 -16.83 -4.21
C ARG A 9 -28.71 -15.69 -4.28
N GLY A 10 -28.23 -14.50 -4.61
CA GLY A 10 -28.96 -13.50 -5.40
C GLY A 10 -28.13 -13.20 -6.64
N SER A 11 -28.73 -13.27 -7.83
CA SER A 11 -28.05 -12.94 -9.09
C SER A 11 -27.84 -11.43 -9.18
N PHE A 12 -26.62 -10.98 -8.90
CA PHE A 12 -26.19 -9.60 -9.11
C PHE A 12 -25.04 -9.55 -10.11
N PRO A 13 -24.94 -8.51 -10.95
CA PRO A 13 -23.86 -8.38 -11.93
C PRO A 13 -22.50 -8.29 -11.22
N GLU A 14 -21.47 -8.91 -11.81
CA GLU A 14 -20.09 -8.80 -11.33
C GLU A 14 -19.60 -7.36 -11.48
N VAL A 15 -19.37 -6.67 -10.35
CA VAL A 15 -18.77 -5.33 -10.33
C VAL A 15 -17.25 -5.47 -10.13
N PRO A 16 -16.40 -4.83 -10.96
CA PRO A 16 -14.95 -4.91 -10.81
C PRO A 16 -14.51 -4.33 -9.46
N VAL A 17 -13.76 -5.15 -8.73
CA VAL A 17 -13.36 -4.90 -7.34
C VAL A 17 -12.23 -3.87 -7.29
N SER A 18 -12.57 -2.62 -7.00
CA SER A 18 -11.59 -1.69 -6.42
C SER A 18 -12.31 -0.57 -5.66
N LYS A 19 -11.75 -0.27 -4.47
CA LYS A 19 -12.17 0.71 -3.46
C LYS A 19 -13.21 0.19 -2.48
N LEU A 20 -13.09 0.64 -1.23
CA LEU A 20 -14.16 0.65 -0.23
C LEU A 20 -15.34 1.39 -0.86
N ALA A 21 -16.15 0.66 -1.62
CA ALA A 21 -17.27 1.17 -2.38
C ALA A 21 -18.53 0.66 -1.69
N VAL A 22 -19.27 1.60 -1.15
CA VAL A 22 -20.66 1.39 -0.79
C VAL A 22 -21.44 1.61 -2.08
N SER A 23 -22.04 0.57 -2.64
CA SER A 23 -22.85 0.69 -3.86
C SER A 23 -24.31 0.83 -3.47
N ASP A 24 -24.90 1.99 -3.75
CA ASP A 24 -26.35 2.18 -3.80
C ASP A 24 -26.83 1.68 -5.17
N ASN A 25 -27.76 0.72 -5.19
CA ASN A 25 -28.50 0.39 -6.41
C ASN A 25 -29.79 1.20 -6.39
N ASP A 26 -29.77 2.38 -7.02
CA ASP A 26 -30.98 3.03 -7.53
C ASP A 26 -30.66 3.75 -8.86
N ASP A 27 -31.23 3.20 -9.92
CA ASP A 27 -31.46 3.71 -11.28
C ASP A 27 -30.41 4.60 -12.00
N GLY A 28 -29.76 3.99 -13.01
CA GLY A 28 -29.56 4.63 -14.32
C GLY A 28 -28.47 5.70 -14.47
N GLY A 29 -27.19 5.32 -14.36
CA GLY A 29 -26.08 6.16 -14.83
C GLY A 29 -24.71 5.64 -14.39
N SER A 30 -23.96 5.04 -15.32
CA SER A 30 -22.58 4.61 -15.09
C SER A 30 -21.68 5.82 -14.84
N SER A 31 -21.53 6.19 -13.58
CA SER A 31 -20.43 7.00 -13.09
C SER A 31 -19.96 6.38 -11.78
N THR A 32 -18.90 5.58 -11.85
CA THR A 32 -18.15 5.14 -10.68
C THR A 32 -17.42 6.36 -10.11
N SER A 33 -18.15 7.26 -9.49
CA SER A 33 -17.54 8.32 -8.69
C SER A 33 -16.97 7.65 -7.45
N ALA A 34 -15.65 7.56 -7.42
CA ALA A 34 -14.93 7.14 -6.23
C ALA A 34 -15.04 8.27 -5.21
N HIS A 35 -16.16 8.35 -4.51
CA HIS A 35 -16.23 9.13 -3.29
C HIS A 35 -15.29 8.48 -2.30
N ALA A 36 -14.11 9.07 -2.10
CA ALA A 36 -13.38 8.93 -0.85
C ALA A 36 -14.25 9.56 0.23
N SER A 37 -15.31 8.85 0.64
CA SER A 37 -16.06 9.20 1.83
C SER A 37 -15.01 9.21 2.94
N GLY A 38 -14.86 10.32 3.67
CA GLY A 38 -13.88 10.49 4.77
C GLY A 38 -14.10 9.55 5.96
N LYS A 39 -14.78 8.44 5.72
CA LYS A 39 -15.17 7.37 6.61
C LYS A 39 -14.19 6.23 6.37
N GLY A 40 -13.27 6.01 7.32
CA GLY A 40 -12.46 4.79 7.35
C GLY A 40 -13.34 3.54 7.51
N LEU A 41 -12.75 2.36 7.62
CA LEU A 41 -13.47 1.07 7.65
C LEU A 41 -14.75 1.08 8.53
N ILE A 42 -14.66 1.61 9.74
CA ILE A 42 -15.80 1.67 10.69
C ILE A 42 -16.94 2.54 10.14
N GLY A 43 -16.61 3.69 9.55
CA GLY A 43 -17.62 4.57 8.97
C GLY A 43 -18.26 3.96 7.72
N THR A 44 -17.50 3.21 6.91
CA THR A 44 -18.03 2.43 5.79
C THR A 44 -19.01 1.36 6.26
N VAL A 45 -18.67 0.62 7.33
CA VAL A 45 -19.54 -0.40 7.91
C VAL A 45 -20.83 0.23 8.46
N LEU A 46 -20.71 1.35 9.18
CA LEU A 46 -21.87 2.05 9.76
C LEU A 46 -22.80 2.61 8.68
N GLU A 47 -22.24 3.15 7.60
CA GLU A 47 -23.00 3.63 6.45
C GLU A 47 -23.74 2.50 5.76
N ALA A 48 -23.07 1.37 5.49
CA ALA A 48 -23.72 0.22 4.89
C ALA A 48 -24.84 -0.34 5.78
N TYR A 49 -24.63 -0.37 7.10
CA TYR A 49 -25.64 -0.79 8.05
C TYR A 49 -26.87 0.14 8.04
N ASN A 50 -26.65 1.47 8.15
CA ASN A 50 -27.73 2.46 8.22
C ASN A 50 -28.49 2.62 6.90
N GLY A 51 -27.81 2.47 5.76
CA GLY A 51 -28.41 2.58 4.43
C GLY A 51 -29.00 1.27 3.89
N HIS A 52 -28.92 0.16 4.64
CA HIS A 52 -29.29 -1.18 4.16
C HIS A 52 -28.54 -1.63 2.90
N LEU A 53 -27.25 -1.31 2.81
CA LEU A 53 -26.44 -1.47 1.60
C LEU A 53 -25.66 -2.79 1.61
N HIS A 54 -25.31 -3.27 0.41
CA HIS A 54 -24.50 -4.48 0.28
C HIS A 54 -23.03 -4.18 0.59
N LEU A 55 -22.57 -4.62 1.77
CA LEU A 55 -21.18 -4.45 2.18
C LEU A 55 -20.30 -5.60 1.67
N GLN A 56 -19.31 -5.27 0.83
CA GLN A 56 -18.27 -6.18 0.41
C GLN A 56 -16.93 -5.76 1.05
N LEU A 57 -16.26 -6.70 1.73
CA LEU A 57 -14.96 -6.48 2.35
C LEU A 57 -13.97 -7.56 1.90
N ARG A 58 -12.77 -7.14 1.49
CA ARG A 58 -11.63 -8.03 1.32
C ARG A 58 -10.84 -8.13 2.62
N PRO A 59 -10.12 -9.24 2.86
CA PRO A 59 -9.20 -9.32 3.98
C PRO A 59 -8.11 -8.22 3.94
N ASP A 60 -7.71 -7.77 2.74
CA ASP A 60 -6.79 -6.65 2.54
C ASP A 60 -7.29 -5.33 3.15
N ASP A 61 -8.58 -5.00 2.96
CA ASP A 61 -9.17 -3.75 3.45
C ASP A 61 -9.16 -3.71 4.99
N ILE A 62 -9.36 -4.87 5.62
CA ILE A 62 -9.28 -5.05 7.08
C ILE A 62 -7.82 -4.96 7.54
N TRP A 63 -6.91 -5.64 6.84
CA TRP A 63 -5.49 -5.67 7.21
C TRP A 63 -4.84 -4.29 7.13
N ILE A 64 -5.05 -3.55 6.04
CA ILE A 64 -4.54 -2.17 5.88
C ILE A 64 -5.10 -1.26 6.97
N SER A 65 -6.36 -1.44 7.36
CA SER A 65 -6.97 -0.68 8.47
C SER A 65 -6.27 -0.97 9.81
N ILE A 66 -5.93 -2.24 10.08
CA ILE A 66 -5.15 -2.62 11.27
C ILE A 66 -3.76 -1.98 11.23
N LEU A 67 -3.08 -2.05 10.08
CA LEU A 67 -1.75 -1.46 9.89
C LEU A 67 -1.76 0.05 10.13
N LEU A 68 -2.78 0.76 9.64
CA LEU A 68 -2.91 2.20 9.84
C LEU A 68 -3.06 2.56 11.33
N GLN A 69 -3.89 1.81 12.07
CA GLN A 69 -4.06 2.02 13.51
C GLN A 69 -2.79 1.66 14.29
N PHE A 70 -2.11 0.58 13.89
CA PHE A 70 -0.83 0.21 14.45
C PHE A 70 0.24 1.27 14.20
N SER A 71 0.27 1.87 13.01
CA SER A 71 1.18 2.97 12.65
C SER A 71 1.05 4.14 13.64
N ASN A 72 -0.18 4.57 13.91
CA ASN A 72 -0.48 5.62 14.87
C ASN A 72 -0.02 5.24 16.30
N TYR A 73 -0.29 4.00 16.72
CA TYR A 73 0.13 3.48 18.01
C TYR A 73 1.66 3.48 18.16
N ALA A 74 2.37 2.97 17.14
CA ALA A 74 3.83 2.87 17.13
C ALA A 74 4.47 4.25 17.14
N ASN A 75 3.97 5.18 16.33
CA ASN A 75 4.46 6.55 16.29
C ASN A 75 4.26 7.30 17.61
N GLY A 76 3.12 7.13 18.28
CA GLY A 76 2.86 7.73 19.59
C GLY A 76 3.69 7.15 20.75
N ARG A 77 4.37 6.01 20.53
CA ARG A 77 5.15 5.28 21.55
C ARG A 77 6.55 4.91 21.08
N SER A 78 7.08 5.64 20.09
CA SER A 78 8.26 5.24 19.34
C SER A 78 9.47 4.93 20.22
N GLU A 79 9.79 5.78 21.19
CA GLU A 79 10.95 5.55 22.07
C GLU A 79 10.80 4.32 22.97
N SER A 80 9.59 4.05 23.47
CA SER A 80 9.33 2.85 24.28
C SER A 80 9.42 1.55 23.47
N LEU A 81 9.18 1.63 22.15
CA LEU A 81 9.21 0.48 21.24
C LEU A 81 10.52 0.39 20.44
N ARG A 82 11.38 1.41 20.49
CA ARG A 82 12.61 1.51 19.71
C ARG A 82 13.46 0.25 19.80
N SER A 83 13.69 -0.25 21.02
CA SER A 83 14.50 -1.43 21.26
C SER A 83 13.92 -2.72 20.67
N LYS A 84 12.63 -2.74 20.30
CA LYS A 84 11.99 -3.87 19.62
C LYS A 84 12.20 -3.82 18.10
N PHE A 85 12.25 -2.62 17.51
CA PHE A 85 12.34 -2.47 16.05
C PHE A 85 13.78 -2.29 15.56
N VAL A 86 14.57 -1.45 16.22
CA VAL A 86 15.89 -1.02 15.72
C VAL A 86 16.96 -1.04 16.81
N SER A 87 18.22 -1.14 16.37
CA SER A 87 19.40 -1.15 17.27
C SER A 87 20.07 0.21 17.43
N HIS A 88 19.63 1.24 16.70
CA HIS A 88 20.25 2.56 16.70
C HIS A 88 19.42 3.60 17.48
N ALA A 89 20.10 4.63 17.98
CA ALA A 89 19.47 5.83 18.52
C ALA A 89 19.09 6.80 17.39
N GLY A 90 18.13 7.70 17.65
CA GLY A 90 17.70 8.71 16.68
C GLY A 90 17.17 8.12 15.37
N LYS A 91 17.39 8.83 14.26
CA LYS A 91 16.96 8.38 12.93
C LYS A 91 18.17 7.94 12.08
N MET A 92 18.02 6.82 11.39
CA MET A 92 18.97 6.36 10.37
C MET A 92 18.48 6.77 8.98
N GLY A 93 19.37 7.29 8.14
CA GLY A 93 19.05 7.64 6.76
C GLY A 93 18.99 6.42 5.86
N LEU A 94 17.88 6.25 5.14
CA LEU A 94 17.70 5.24 4.10
C LEU A 94 17.51 5.94 2.76
N LYS A 95 18.21 5.44 1.73
CA LYS A 95 18.18 6.01 0.39
C LYS A 95 17.92 4.92 -0.64
N VAL A 96 16.91 5.14 -1.47
CA VAL A 96 16.61 4.31 -2.64
C VAL A 96 16.70 5.19 -3.86
N SER A 97 17.32 4.70 -4.93
CA SER A 97 17.46 5.46 -6.17
C SER A 97 16.89 4.70 -7.37
N SER A 98 16.36 5.43 -8.35
CA SER A 98 15.88 4.89 -9.61
C SER A 98 16.13 5.87 -10.76
N ILE A 99 16.23 5.35 -11.98
CA ILE A 99 16.38 6.16 -13.19
C ILE A 99 15.00 6.65 -13.62
N GLY A 100 14.88 7.95 -13.86
CA GLY A 100 13.63 8.55 -14.33
C GLY A 100 13.56 10.05 -14.10
N THR A 101 12.37 10.61 -14.23
CA THR A 101 12.03 11.96 -13.78
C THR A 101 10.98 11.88 -12.69
N LEU A 102 10.63 13.01 -12.07
CA LEU A 102 9.53 13.07 -11.10
C LEU A 102 8.20 12.56 -11.67
N GLU A 103 8.01 12.67 -12.99
CA GLU A 103 6.78 12.27 -13.67
C GLU A 103 6.79 10.81 -14.16
N THR A 104 7.97 10.25 -14.44
CA THR A 104 8.10 8.91 -15.05
C THR A 104 8.53 7.83 -14.07
N VAL A 105 9.04 8.21 -12.90
CA VAL A 105 9.50 7.24 -11.90
C VAL A 105 8.34 6.51 -11.25
N ASP A 106 8.49 5.18 -11.09
CA ASP A 106 7.50 4.36 -10.40
C ASP A 106 7.70 4.47 -8.87
N PHE A 107 6.88 5.31 -8.23
CA PHE A 107 6.87 5.47 -6.78
C PHE A 107 6.37 4.22 -6.04
N GLY A 108 5.58 3.36 -6.67
CA GLY A 108 5.19 2.07 -6.11
C GLY A 108 6.39 1.16 -5.95
N ALA A 109 7.19 1.04 -7.01
CA ALA A 109 8.44 0.29 -6.98
C ALA A 109 9.45 0.89 -5.98
N LEU A 110 9.59 2.22 -5.95
CA LEU A 110 10.45 2.90 -4.95
C LEU A 110 10.00 2.65 -3.51
N SER A 111 8.69 2.64 -3.25
CA SER A 111 8.13 2.36 -1.92
C SER A 111 8.41 0.92 -1.49
N MET A 112 8.26 -0.04 -2.40
CA MET A 112 8.62 -1.44 -2.14
C MET A 112 10.12 -1.61 -1.89
N ALA A 113 10.96 -0.93 -2.67
CA ALA A 113 12.41 -0.93 -2.45
C ALA A 113 12.78 -0.30 -1.10
N MET A 114 12.11 0.79 -0.69
CA MET A 114 12.32 1.41 0.62
C MET A 114 11.89 0.48 1.76
N MET A 115 10.82 -0.28 1.57
CA MET A 115 10.39 -1.29 2.54
C MET A 115 11.47 -2.38 2.73
N ASN A 116 12.15 -2.79 1.66
CA ASN A 116 13.27 -3.72 1.76
C ASN A 116 14.43 -3.11 2.56
N GLU A 117 14.77 -1.84 2.32
CA GLU A 117 15.79 -1.12 3.10
C GLU A 117 15.42 -1.02 4.59
N ILE A 118 14.14 -0.77 4.90
CA ILE A 118 13.65 -0.81 6.28
C ILE A 118 13.88 -2.20 6.87
N SER A 119 13.44 -3.25 6.18
CA SER A 119 13.56 -4.65 6.64
C SER A 119 15.00 -5.05 6.98
N ASN A 120 15.94 -4.68 6.10
CA ASN A 120 17.38 -4.92 6.31
C ASN A 120 17.94 -4.27 7.57
N ASN A 121 17.28 -3.23 8.08
CA ASN A 121 17.71 -2.47 9.26
C ASN A 121 16.82 -2.71 10.48
N LEU A 122 15.83 -3.61 10.39
CA LEU A 122 15.07 -4.08 11.55
C LEU A 122 15.86 -5.15 12.31
N LYS A 123 15.60 -5.25 13.62
CA LYS A 123 16.14 -6.34 14.46
C LYS A 123 15.62 -7.71 14.06
N ASP A 124 14.36 -7.76 13.61
CA ASP A 124 13.69 -8.98 13.17
C ASP A 124 13.24 -8.80 11.72
N PRO A 125 13.94 -9.42 10.75
CA PRO A 125 13.60 -9.35 9.33
C PRO A 125 12.22 -9.93 9.01
N THR A 126 11.69 -10.83 9.85
CA THR A 126 10.37 -11.46 9.62
C THR A 126 9.21 -10.49 9.79
N LEU A 127 9.44 -9.33 10.43
CA LEU A 127 8.43 -8.28 10.56
C LEU A 127 7.97 -7.76 9.19
N GLN A 128 8.82 -7.81 8.16
CA GLN A 128 8.44 -7.40 6.81
C GLN A 128 7.28 -8.25 6.26
N GLU A 129 7.34 -9.56 6.44
CA GLU A 129 6.30 -10.50 6.00
C GLU A 129 5.00 -10.27 6.75
N TRP A 130 5.08 -9.87 8.02
CA TRP A 130 3.90 -9.49 8.80
C TRP A 130 3.25 -8.22 8.23
N PHE A 131 4.03 -7.22 7.82
CA PHE A 131 3.47 -5.98 7.30
C PHE A 131 2.80 -6.11 5.93
N LEU A 132 3.31 -6.95 5.04
CA LEU A 132 2.71 -7.12 3.71
C LEU A 132 1.46 -8.00 3.77
N PRO A 133 0.36 -7.61 3.12
CA PRO A 133 -0.78 -8.50 2.93
C PRO A 133 -0.36 -9.68 2.03
N GLY A 134 -0.79 -10.90 2.41
CA GLY A 134 -0.48 -12.14 1.70
C GLY A 134 -1.73 -12.95 1.34
N PHE A 135 -2.85 -12.26 1.12
CA PHE A 135 -4.14 -12.89 0.86
C PHE A 135 -4.32 -13.21 -0.62
N SER A 136 -5.25 -14.11 -0.94
CA SER A 136 -5.59 -14.44 -2.33
C SER A 136 -6.22 -13.29 -3.10
N THR A 137 -6.65 -12.23 -2.41
CA THR A 137 -7.27 -11.01 -2.96
C THR A 137 -6.30 -9.84 -3.03
N THR A 138 -5.06 -10.02 -2.55
CA THR A 138 -4.03 -8.98 -2.51
C THR A 138 -3.60 -8.60 -3.92
N THR A 139 -3.58 -7.29 -4.19
CA THR A 139 -3.13 -6.70 -5.44
C THR A 139 -1.79 -5.97 -5.27
N ALA A 140 -1.15 -5.60 -6.38
CA ALA A 140 0.05 -4.76 -6.35
C ALA A 140 -0.21 -3.41 -5.64
N ALA A 141 -1.39 -2.84 -5.80
CA ALA A 141 -1.77 -1.59 -5.13
C ALA A 141 -1.89 -1.77 -3.60
N ASP A 142 -2.41 -2.91 -3.14
CA ASP A 142 -2.48 -3.23 -1.70
C ASP A 142 -1.07 -3.35 -1.10
N ASN A 143 -0.12 -3.97 -1.81
CA ASN A 143 1.28 -4.06 -1.40
C ASN A 143 1.96 -2.69 -1.31
N VAL A 144 1.76 -1.82 -2.31
CA VAL A 144 2.30 -0.44 -2.28
C VAL A 144 1.70 0.35 -1.12
N THR A 145 0.40 0.21 -0.87
CA THR A 145 -0.28 0.87 0.25
C THR A 145 0.25 0.38 1.60
N ALA A 146 0.48 -0.92 1.74
CA ALA A 146 1.10 -1.50 2.93
C ALA A 146 2.53 -0.99 3.11
N ALA A 147 3.35 -0.97 2.06
CA ALA A 147 4.73 -0.44 2.10
C ALA A 147 4.76 1.03 2.54
N ALA A 148 3.89 1.88 1.99
CA ALA A 148 3.76 3.27 2.42
C ALA A 148 3.34 3.38 3.90
N THR A 149 2.44 2.51 4.37
CA THR A 149 2.03 2.46 5.77
C THR A 149 3.17 2.02 6.69
N VAL A 150 4.03 1.10 6.26
CA VAL A 150 5.25 0.71 6.99
C VAL A 150 6.22 1.87 7.09
N MET A 151 6.46 2.58 5.99
CA MET A 151 7.29 3.79 6.00
C MET A 151 6.73 4.82 7.00
N ALA A 152 5.42 5.05 7.01
CA ALA A 152 4.78 5.93 7.99
C ALA A 152 4.93 5.42 9.44
N THR A 153 4.84 4.10 9.65
CA THR A 153 5.01 3.45 10.96
C THR A 153 6.44 3.60 11.50
N MET A 154 7.42 3.55 10.61
CA MET A 154 8.83 3.54 10.98
C MET A 154 9.49 4.92 10.87
N GLN A 155 8.72 5.97 10.56
CA GLN A 155 9.24 7.32 10.33
C GLN A 155 9.96 7.94 11.53
N GLN A 156 9.75 7.43 12.75
CA GLN A 156 10.48 7.90 13.94
C GLN A 156 11.86 7.25 14.12
N TYR A 157 12.13 6.17 13.37
CA TYR A 157 13.40 5.45 13.38
C TYR A 157 14.20 5.70 12.11
N PHE A 158 13.56 6.01 10.98
CA PHE A 158 14.27 6.25 9.73
C PHE A 158 13.93 7.60 9.11
N SER A 159 14.87 8.15 8.35
CA SER A 159 14.63 9.26 7.42
C SER A 159 14.80 8.74 6.00
N TYR A 160 13.87 9.09 5.12
CA TYR A 160 13.78 8.50 3.77
C TYR A 160 14.21 9.49 2.71
N GLU A 161 15.03 9.04 1.76
CA GLU A 161 15.43 9.79 0.57
C GLU A 161 15.18 8.96 -0.69
N PHE A 162 14.48 9.55 -1.66
CA PHE A 162 14.39 9.01 -3.01
C PHE A 162 15.33 9.77 -3.94
N GLY A 163 16.31 9.07 -4.49
CA GLY A 163 17.24 9.59 -5.48
C GLY A 163 16.74 9.34 -6.89
N ILE A 164 16.33 10.38 -7.59
CA ILE A 164 16.01 10.27 -9.01
C ILE A 164 17.28 10.54 -9.80
N LEU A 165 17.74 9.54 -10.56
CA LEU A 165 18.97 9.61 -11.35
C LEU A 165 18.65 9.89 -12.82
N CYS A 166 19.46 10.75 -13.44
CA CYS A 166 19.43 10.95 -14.88
C CYS A 166 20.15 9.81 -15.59
N GLY A 167 19.63 9.38 -16.75
CA GLY A 167 20.29 8.42 -17.64
C GLY A 167 20.09 8.83 -19.09
N ILE A 168 21.07 8.50 -19.96
CA ILE A 168 20.90 8.62 -21.41
C ILE A 168 20.16 7.36 -21.87
N PRO A 169 18.90 7.44 -22.31
CA PRO A 169 18.07 6.26 -22.55
C PRO A 169 18.49 5.46 -23.78
N LEU A 170 19.07 6.15 -24.78
CA LEU A 170 19.56 5.56 -26.01
C LEU A 170 20.73 6.38 -26.54
N VAL A 171 21.82 5.70 -26.87
CA VAL A 171 22.93 6.28 -27.64
C VAL A 171 22.92 5.60 -29.00
N THR A 172 22.71 6.39 -30.06
CA THR A 172 22.88 5.93 -31.43
C THR A 172 24.18 6.51 -31.95
N LEU A 173 25.18 5.65 -32.13
CA LEU A 173 26.41 6.03 -32.81
C LEU A 173 26.17 5.98 -34.32
N LEU A 174 26.40 7.10 -34.98
CA LEU A 174 26.31 7.22 -36.43
C LEU A 174 27.74 7.20 -37.01
N GLY A 175 27.90 6.52 -38.15
CA GLY A 175 29.17 6.34 -38.83
C GLY A 175 29.23 4.98 -39.53
N SER A 176 30.20 4.80 -40.42
CA SER A 176 30.55 3.49 -40.97
C SER A 176 31.76 2.89 -40.23
N VAL A 177 32.22 1.71 -40.64
CA VAL A 177 33.40 1.07 -40.01
C VAL A 177 34.69 1.84 -40.34
N GLU A 178 34.65 2.66 -41.38
CA GLU A 178 35.77 3.46 -41.88
C GLU A 178 35.94 4.81 -41.15
N ASP A 179 34.95 5.24 -40.35
CA ASP A 179 34.99 6.44 -39.50
C ASP A 179 35.65 6.14 -38.13
#